data_AF-A0A520BAU2-F1
#
_entry.id   AF-A0A520BAU2-F1
#
_cell.length_a   1.000
_cell.length_b   1.000
_cell.length_c   1.000
_cell.angle_alpha   90.00
_cell.angle_beta   90.00
_cell.angle_gamma   90.00
#
_symmetry.space_group_name_H-M   'P 1'
#
loop_
_entity.id
_entity.type
_entity.pdbx_description
1 polymer ?
#
loop_
_entity_poly.entity_id
_entity_poly.type
_entity_poly.pdbx_seq_one_letter_code
_entity_poly.pdbx_strand_id
1 'polypeptide(L)'
;MHFPVQFEINGQLYHWHYILETLAFIIGVRIYYHLKKKVKDPISDENRLWIMLGAMIGALVGSRVIAILESPQDLNHITFMTLYASKTIAGGLLGGLFGVELIKKIIGVKIASGDLYVIPIIVALFIGRIGCFLMGIDEPTYGIETTFFMGMDLGDGIKRHPVALYEMIYLVLLFI
;
A
#
# COMPACT_ATOMS: atom_id res chain seq x y z
N MET A 1 -6.39 -12.52 -21.98
CA MET A 1 -5.66 -12.74 -20.71
C MET A 1 -6.66 -13.40 -19.78
N HIS A 2 -6.29 -14.49 -19.10
CA HIS A 2 -7.17 -15.14 -18.13
C HIS A 2 -6.81 -14.64 -16.73
N PHE A 3 -7.79 -14.12 -16.01
CA PHE A 3 -7.66 -13.71 -14.62
C PHE A 3 -8.23 -14.81 -13.71
N PRO A 4 -7.67 -14.99 -12.49
CA PRO A 4 -6.44 -14.37 -11.97
C PRO A 4 -5.21 -14.84 -12.76
N VAL A 5 -4.22 -13.95 -12.92
CA VAL A 5 -2.94 -14.32 -13.52
C VAL A 5 -2.07 -14.97 -12.45
N GLN A 6 -1.83 -16.26 -12.62
CA GLN A 6 -1.08 -17.10 -11.71
C GLN A 6 0.15 -17.70 -12.38
N PHE A 7 1.09 -18.19 -11.58
CA PHE A 7 2.21 -19.01 -12.02
C PHE A 7 2.24 -20.31 -11.22
N GLU A 8 2.77 -21.37 -11.84
CA GLU A 8 2.82 -22.69 -11.24
C GLU A 8 4.22 -23.00 -10.69
N ILE A 9 4.29 -23.45 -9.44
CA ILE A 9 5.50 -24.02 -8.85
C ILE A 9 5.11 -25.35 -8.20
N ASN A 10 5.77 -26.43 -8.60
CA ASN A 10 5.55 -27.79 -8.06
C ASN A 10 4.07 -28.22 -8.05
N GLY A 11 3.30 -27.88 -9.09
CA GLY A 11 1.88 -28.22 -9.19
C GLY A 11 0.93 -27.34 -8.36
N GLN A 12 1.45 -26.31 -7.66
CA GLN A 12 0.63 -25.31 -6.96
C GLN A 12 0.61 -23.98 -7.70
N LEU A 13 -0.56 -23.36 -7.74
CA LEU A 13 -0.78 -22.05 -8.36
C LEU A 13 -0.56 -20.94 -7.33
N TYR A 14 0.23 -19.94 -7.72
CA TYR A 14 0.54 -18.77 -6.91
C TYR A 14 0.24 -17.49 -7.69
N HIS A 15 -0.18 -16.44 -6.99
CA HIS A 15 -0.46 -15.15 -7.60
C HIS A 15 0.81 -14.33 -7.83
N TRP A 16 0.93 -13.74 -9.02
CA TRP A 16 1.99 -12.76 -9.32
C TRP A 16 2.00 -11.57 -8.38
N HIS A 17 0.86 -11.27 -7.75
CA HIS A 17 0.70 -10.21 -6.76
C HIS A 17 1.80 -10.22 -5.69
N TYR A 18 2.10 -11.37 -5.08
CA TYR A 18 3.09 -11.45 -4.00
C TYR A 18 4.50 -11.06 -4.45
N ILE A 19 4.87 -11.45 -5.68
CA ILE A 19 6.15 -11.10 -6.28
C ILE A 19 6.20 -9.60 -6.57
N LEU A 20 5.12 -9.05 -7.14
CA LEU A 20 5.01 -7.63 -7.48
C LEU A 20 4.97 -6.73 -6.24
N GLU A 21 4.30 -7.13 -5.18
CA GLU A 21 4.29 -6.42 -3.90
C GLU A 21 5.71 -6.36 -3.30
N THR A 22 6.41 -7.50 -3.25
CA THR A 22 7.81 -7.55 -2.80
C THR A 22 8.70 -6.67 -3.68
N LEU A 23 8.51 -6.72 -5.00
CA LEU A 23 9.24 -5.90 -5.95
C LEU A 23 8.96 -4.40 -5.75
N ALA A 24 7.73 -4.02 -5.45
CA ALA A 24 7.34 -2.65 -5.15
C ALA A 24 8.11 -2.09 -3.95
N PHE A 25 8.24 -2.86 -2.87
CA PHE A 25 9.07 -2.49 -1.72
C PHE A 25 10.54 -2.33 -2.09
N ILE A 26 11.12 -3.29 -2.79
CA ILE A 26 12.54 -3.25 -3.19
C ILE A 26 12.82 -2.04 -4.08
N ILE A 27 11.97 -1.79 -5.08
CA ILE A 27 12.12 -0.66 -6.01
C ILE A 27 11.91 0.67 -5.27
N GLY A 28 10.88 0.80 -4.45
CA GLY A 28 10.63 2.00 -3.65
C GLY A 28 11.81 2.36 -2.77
N VAL A 29 12.37 1.39 -2.03
CA VAL A 29 13.56 1.60 -1.19
C VAL A 29 14.78 2.01 -2.02
N ARG A 30 15.01 1.37 -3.17
CA ARG A 30 16.11 1.74 -4.07
C ARG A 30 15.97 3.17 -4.61
N ILE A 31 14.77 3.55 -5.02
CA ILE A 31 14.49 4.92 -5.50
C ILE A 31 14.71 5.92 -4.37
N TYR A 32 14.25 5.63 -3.15
CA TYR A 32 14.49 6.47 -1.99
C TYR A 32 15.99 6.73 -1.77
N TYR A 33 16.81 5.68 -1.70
CA TYR A 33 18.26 5.85 -1.52
C TYR A 33 18.91 6.58 -2.69
N HIS A 34 18.43 6.37 -3.92
CA HIS A 34 18.93 7.06 -5.10
C HIS A 34 18.63 8.56 -5.05
N LEU A 35 17.40 8.95 -4.69
CA LEU A 35 16.98 10.35 -4.56
C LEU A 35 17.68 11.02 -3.38
N LYS A 36 17.80 10.33 -2.25
CA LYS A 36 18.47 10.84 -1.05
C LYS A 36 19.90 11.30 -1.34
N LYS A 37 20.64 10.52 -2.15
CA LYS A 37 22.03 10.85 -2.54
C LYS A 37 22.14 12.14 -3.35
N LYS A 38 21.06 12.60 -3.98
CA LYS A 38 21.06 13.80 -4.85
C LYS A 38 20.67 15.09 -4.12
N VAL A 39 20.22 14.99 -2.88
CA VAL A 39 19.69 16.13 -2.11
C VAL A 39 20.55 16.35 -0.87
N LYS A 40 20.81 17.62 -0.54
CA LYS A 40 21.40 17.97 0.75
C LYS A 40 20.31 17.90 1.81
N ASP A 41 20.28 16.77 2.49
CA ASP A 41 19.26 16.44 3.47
C ASP A 41 19.48 17.18 4.81
N PRO A 42 18.54 18.02 5.25
CA PRO A 42 18.65 18.67 6.55
C PRO A 42 18.37 17.74 7.74
N ILE A 43 17.78 16.56 7.52
CA ILE A 43 17.53 15.56 8.57
C ILE A 43 18.69 14.55 8.58
N SER A 44 19.28 14.30 9.76
CA SER A 44 20.31 13.28 9.91
C SER A 44 19.79 11.87 9.60
N ASP A 45 20.68 10.98 9.17
CA ASP A 45 20.35 9.59 8.85
C ASP A 45 19.71 8.84 10.02
N GLU A 46 20.20 9.09 11.24
CA GLU A 46 19.65 8.55 12.47
C GLU A 46 18.21 9.04 12.72
N ASN A 47 17.98 10.36 12.62
CA ASN A 47 16.64 10.92 12.79
C ASN A 47 15.66 10.40 11.72
N ARG A 48 16.13 10.17 10.49
CA ARG A 48 15.30 9.53 9.45
C ARG A 48 14.93 8.10 9.79
N LEU A 49 15.86 7.33 10.36
CA LEU A 49 15.56 5.98 10.82
C LEU A 49 14.49 6.01 11.91
N TRP A 50 14.62 6.88 12.90
CA TRP A 50 13.60 7.06 13.94
C TRP A 50 12.24 7.45 13.36
N ILE A 51 12.19 8.41 12.44
CA ILE A 51 10.96 8.82 11.77
C ILE A 51 10.32 7.65 11.02
N MET A 52 11.12 6.85 10.30
CA MET A 52 10.64 5.68 9.56
C MET A 52 10.10 4.60 10.50
N LEU A 53 10.79 4.34 11.62
CA LEU A 53 10.29 3.43 12.66
C LEU A 53 8.97 3.94 13.26
N GLY A 54 8.85 5.25 13.50
CA GLY A 54 7.61 5.89 13.91
C GLY A 54 6.47 5.65 12.92
N ALA A 55 6.75 5.81 11.62
CA ALA A 55 5.79 5.53 10.56
C ALA A 55 5.35 4.06 10.55
N MET A 56 6.31 3.13 10.63
CA MET A 56 6.04 1.69 10.59
C MET A 56 5.22 1.22 11.80
N ILE A 57 5.63 1.62 13.01
CA ILE A 57 4.93 1.26 14.25
C ILE A 57 3.56 1.94 14.29
N GLY A 58 3.49 3.23 13.95
CA GLY A 58 2.25 3.97 13.87
C GLY A 58 1.26 3.35 12.89
N ALA A 59 1.72 2.97 11.69
CA ALA A 59 0.88 2.31 10.70
C ALA A 59 0.44 0.92 11.16
N LEU A 60 1.32 0.13 11.77
CA LEU A 60 1.01 -1.20 12.29
C LEU A 60 -0.08 -1.14 13.37
N VAL A 61 0.05 -0.21 14.32
CA VAL A 61 -0.92 -0.03 15.41
C VAL A 61 -2.21 0.58 14.87
N GLY A 62 -2.10 1.66 14.10
CA GLY A 62 -3.25 2.38 13.54
C GLY A 62 -4.10 1.52 12.61
N SER A 63 -3.49 0.67 11.77
CA SER A 63 -4.24 -0.21 10.87
C SER A 63 -5.14 -1.18 11.61
N ARG A 64 -4.74 -1.62 12.81
CA ARG A 64 -5.49 -2.58 13.64
C ARG A 64 -6.51 -1.87 14.51
N VAL A 65 -6.10 -0.79 15.18
CA VAL A 65 -7.00 -0.01 16.04
C VAL A 65 -8.19 0.50 15.25
N ILE A 66 -7.96 1.13 14.10
CA ILE A 66 -9.06 1.65 13.28
C ILE A 66 -9.90 0.51 12.68
N ALA A 67 -9.28 -0.61 12.26
CA ALA A 67 -10.05 -1.75 11.72
C ALA A 67 -11.03 -2.34 12.76
N ILE A 68 -10.64 -2.36 14.04
CA ILE A 68 -11.52 -2.81 15.13
C ILE A 68 -12.66 -1.82 15.35
N LEU A 69 -12.38 -0.51 15.21
CA LEU A 69 -13.39 0.54 15.33
C LEU A 69 -14.38 0.57 14.15
N GLU A 70 -13.97 0.09 12.97
CA GLU A 70 -14.83 -0.09 11.79
C GLU A 70 -15.85 -1.23 12.00
N SER A 71 -15.52 -2.23 12.84
CA SER A 71 -16.41 -3.33 13.20
C SER A 71 -16.72 -3.39 14.71
N PRO A 72 -17.51 -2.45 15.27
CA PRO A 72 -17.79 -2.41 16.71
C PRO A 72 -18.46 -3.67 17.26
N GLN A 73 -19.11 -4.47 16.40
CA GLN A 73 -19.77 -5.72 16.78
C GLN A 73 -18.75 -6.78 17.24
N ASP A 74 -17.52 -6.72 16.71
CA ASP A 74 -16.44 -7.65 17.05
C ASP A 74 -15.72 -7.29 18.36
N LEU A 75 -16.00 -6.10 18.94
CA LEU A 75 -15.39 -5.63 20.19
C LEU A 75 -15.67 -6.55 21.39
N ASN A 76 -16.81 -7.25 21.38
CA ASN A 76 -17.20 -8.15 22.47
C ASN A 76 -16.50 -9.51 22.39
N HIS A 77 -15.83 -9.83 21.27
CA HIS A 77 -15.15 -11.09 21.01
C HIS A 77 -13.73 -10.89 20.45
N ILE A 78 -12.99 -9.92 21.01
CA ILE A 78 -11.59 -9.68 20.58
C ILE A 78 -10.73 -10.88 20.95
N THR A 79 -10.34 -11.64 19.95
CA THR A 79 -9.27 -12.66 20.07
C THR A 79 -7.98 -12.14 19.46
N PHE A 80 -6.85 -12.75 19.82
CA PHE A 80 -5.57 -12.42 19.18
C PHE A 80 -5.62 -12.63 17.66
N MET A 81 -6.37 -13.63 17.19
CA MET A 81 -6.56 -13.89 15.77
C MET A 81 -7.36 -12.77 15.08
N THR A 82 -8.41 -12.25 15.74
CA THR A 82 -9.19 -11.11 15.26
C THR A 82 -8.31 -9.87 15.13
N LEU A 83 -7.47 -9.57 16.13
CA LEU A 83 -6.53 -8.45 16.08
C LEU A 83 -5.47 -8.61 14.98
N TYR A 84 -5.06 -9.84 14.68
CA TYR A 84 -4.08 -10.12 13.64
C TYR A 84 -4.69 -10.00 12.23
N ALA A 85 -5.92 -10.48 12.05
CA ALA A 85 -6.62 -10.47 10.77
C ALA A 85 -7.18 -9.08 10.40
N SER A 86 -7.64 -8.31 11.38
CA SER A 86 -8.24 -6.99 11.17
C SER A 86 -7.20 -5.93 10.84
N LYS A 87 -7.24 -5.44 9.60
CA LYS A 87 -6.36 -4.37 9.10
C LYS A 87 -7.12 -3.47 8.12
N THR A 88 -6.88 -2.17 8.20
CA THR A 88 -7.40 -1.17 7.24
C THR A 88 -6.24 -0.32 6.70
N ILE A 89 -6.30 -0.01 5.41
CA ILE A 89 -5.34 0.89 4.76
C ILE A 89 -5.50 2.31 5.32
N ALA A 90 -6.73 2.77 5.53
CA ALA A 90 -7.01 4.10 6.05
C ALA A 90 -6.39 4.29 7.45
N GLY A 91 -6.59 3.32 8.35
CA GLY A 91 -5.96 3.33 9.67
C GLY A 91 -4.44 3.22 9.63
N GLY A 92 -3.88 2.46 8.67
CA GLY A 92 -2.44 2.39 8.47
C GLY A 92 -1.84 3.74 8.06
N LEU A 93 -2.47 4.45 7.13
CA LEU A 93 -2.02 5.78 6.68
C LEU A 93 -2.13 6.82 7.81
N LEU A 94 -3.26 6.87 8.50
CA LEU A 94 -3.47 7.80 9.62
C LEU A 94 -2.53 7.52 10.78
N GLY A 95 -2.39 6.25 11.16
CA GLY A 95 -1.49 5.82 12.22
C GLY A 95 -0.03 6.09 11.88
N GLY A 96 0.37 5.86 10.63
CA GLY A 96 1.72 6.15 10.15
C GLY A 96 2.05 7.63 10.22
N LEU A 97 1.14 8.49 9.76
CA LEU A 97 1.30 9.96 9.86
C LEU A 97 1.40 10.42 11.32
N PHE A 98 0.51 9.91 12.19
CA PHE A 98 0.56 10.21 13.62
C PHE A 98 1.89 9.78 14.24
N GLY A 99 2.36 8.57 13.92
CA GLY A 99 3.65 8.05 14.39
C GLY A 99 4.84 8.89 13.92
N VAL A 100 4.84 9.35 12.67
CA VAL A 100 5.86 10.28 12.13
C VAL A 100 5.90 11.58 12.94
N GLU A 101 4.76 12.24 13.11
CA GLU A 101 4.72 13.53 13.80
C GLU A 101 5.00 13.41 15.30
N LEU A 102 4.59 12.30 15.94
CA LEU A 102 4.94 12.00 17.32
C LEU A 102 6.45 11.83 17.49
N ILE A 103 7.10 11.00 16.66
CA ILE A 103 8.54 10.80 16.74
C ILE A 103 9.29 12.09 16.44
N LYS A 104 8.90 12.83 15.39
CA LYS A 104 9.47 14.15 15.07
C LYS A 104 9.43 15.10 16.27
N LYS A 105 8.31 15.13 16.99
CA LYS A 105 8.15 15.91 18.22
C LYS A 105 9.12 15.45 19.32
N ILE A 106 9.31 14.15 19.50
CA ILE A 106 10.23 13.56 20.50
C ILE A 106 11.70 13.89 20.19
N ILE A 107 12.12 13.75 18.93
CA ILE A 107 13.51 13.98 18.50
C ILE A 107 13.81 15.44 18.10
N GLY A 108 12.83 16.35 18.24
CA GLY A 108 13.00 17.78 17.97
C GLY A 108 13.05 18.18 16.50
N VAL A 109 12.66 17.32 15.57
CA VAL A 109 12.62 17.63 14.12
C VAL A 109 11.32 18.36 13.77
N LYS A 110 11.43 19.62 13.33
CA LYS A 110 10.26 20.47 12.98
C LYS A 110 10.00 20.63 11.48
N ILE A 111 10.97 20.24 10.65
CA ILE A 111 10.89 20.37 9.20
C ILE A 111 10.08 19.23 8.57
N ALA A 112 9.58 19.45 7.35
CA ALA A 112 8.91 18.42 6.57
C ALA A 112 9.88 17.26 6.25
N SER A 113 9.42 16.03 6.46
CA SER A 113 10.20 14.80 6.21
C SER A 113 9.69 13.99 5.01
N GLY A 114 8.47 14.30 4.55
CA GLY A 114 7.69 13.53 3.58
C GLY A 114 8.16 13.64 2.12
N ASP A 115 8.71 14.77 1.71
CA ASP A 115 8.99 15.10 0.31
C ASP A 115 9.84 14.04 -0.40
N LEU A 116 10.84 13.50 0.31
CA LEU A 116 11.75 12.49 -0.23
C LEU A 116 11.07 11.11 -0.45
N TYR A 117 9.93 10.87 0.19
CA TYR A 117 9.18 9.62 0.12
C TYR A 117 8.08 9.64 -0.95
N VAL A 118 7.66 10.81 -1.44
CA VAL A 118 6.54 10.94 -2.40
C VAL A 118 6.78 10.09 -3.66
N ILE A 119 7.92 10.30 -4.33
CA ILE A 119 8.24 9.58 -5.57
C ILE A 119 8.42 8.06 -5.34
N PRO A 120 9.20 7.61 -4.33
CA PRO A 120 9.25 6.19 -3.97
C PRO A 120 7.87 5.55 -3.74
N ILE A 121 6.97 6.25 -3.03
CA ILE A 121 5.63 5.75 -2.71
C ILE A 121 4.77 5.67 -3.97
N ILE A 122 4.77 6.69 -4.84
CA ILE A 122 4.00 6.66 -6.10
C ILE A 122 4.43 5.48 -6.98
N VAL A 123 5.74 5.25 -7.12
CA VAL A 123 6.25 4.12 -7.92
C VAL A 123 5.90 2.78 -7.28
N ALA A 124 6.06 2.64 -5.97
CA ALA A 124 5.67 1.42 -5.27
C ALA A 124 4.16 1.13 -5.39
N LEU A 125 3.32 2.15 -5.24
CA LEU A 125 1.86 2.03 -5.44
C LEU A 125 1.50 1.63 -6.87
N PHE A 126 2.17 2.21 -7.87
CA PHE A 126 1.95 1.85 -9.27
C PHE A 126 2.24 0.36 -9.52
N ILE A 127 3.38 -0.14 -9.02
CA ILE A 127 3.75 -1.56 -9.13
C ILE A 127 2.74 -2.45 -8.36
N GLY A 128 2.33 -2.03 -7.16
CA GLY A 128 1.32 -2.73 -6.38
C GLY A 128 -0.01 -2.85 -7.12
N ARG A 129 -0.43 -1.81 -7.84
CA ARG A 129 -1.65 -1.81 -8.65
C ARG A 129 -1.58 -2.73 -9.86
N ILE A 130 -0.39 -2.98 -10.42
CA ILE A 130 -0.21 -4.07 -11.39
C ILE A 130 -0.53 -5.40 -10.71
N GLY A 131 -0.03 -5.63 -9.49
CA GLY A 131 -0.32 -6.82 -8.70
C GLY A 131 -1.81 -7.01 -8.43
N CYS A 132 -2.51 -5.97 -7.97
CA CYS A 132 -3.97 -6.01 -7.77
C CYS A 132 -4.72 -6.31 -9.08
N PHE A 133 -4.33 -5.66 -10.19
CA PHE A 133 -4.96 -5.90 -11.49
C PHE A 133 -4.85 -7.36 -11.92
N LEU A 134 -3.69 -7.97 -11.74
CA LEU A 134 -3.45 -9.38 -12.09
C LEU A 134 -4.24 -10.36 -11.21
N MET A 135 -4.66 -9.98 -10.00
CA MET A 135 -5.52 -10.83 -9.16
C MET A 135 -6.97 -10.88 -9.63
N GLY A 136 -7.42 -9.91 -10.43
CA GLY A 136 -8.80 -9.87 -10.88
C GLY A 136 -9.79 -9.84 -9.71
N ILE A 137 -10.72 -10.79 -9.67
CA ILE A 137 -11.74 -10.90 -8.62
C ILE A 137 -11.24 -11.46 -7.28
N ASP A 138 -10.04 -12.04 -7.24
CA ASP A 138 -9.50 -12.64 -6.00
C ASP A 138 -9.05 -11.59 -4.98
N GLU A 139 -8.88 -10.33 -5.43
CA GLU A 139 -8.59 -9.18 -4.58
C GLU A 139 -9.84 -8.30 -4.49
N PRO A 140 -10.37 -7.94 -3.30
CA PRO A 140 -11.57 -7.11 -3.13
C PRO A 140 -11.36 -5.63 -3.48
N THR A 141 -10.59 -5.33 -4.53
CA THR A 141 -10.35 -4.00 -5.09
C THR A 141 -10.76 -3.89 -6.56
N TYR A 142 -11.49 -4.88 -7.09
CA TYR A 142 -12.10 -4.83 -8.41
C TYR A 142 -13.28 -3.87 -8.48
N GLY A 143 -13.58 -3.37 -9.69
CA GLY A 143 -14.69 -2.45 -9.91
C GLY A 143 -16.06 -3.13 -9.89
N ILE A 144 -17.10 -2.29 -9.76
CA ILE A 144 -18.48 -2.72 -9.97
C ILE A 144 -18.72 -3.16 -11.43
N GLU A 145 -19.76 -3.96 -11.62
CA GLU A 145 -20.25 -4.35 -12.95
C GLU A 145 -20.56 -3.11 -13.81
N THR A 146 -20.26 -3.19 -15.10
CA THR A 146 -20.44 -2.06 -16.02
C THR A 146 -20.69 -2.50 -17.46
N THR A 147 -21.44 -1.67 -18.18
CA THR A 147 -21.63 -1.76 -19.63
C THR A 147 -20.69 -0.83 -20.40
N PHE A 148 -19.80 -0.11 -19.70
CA PHE A 148 -18.86 0.83 -20.30
C PHE A 148 -17.90 0.14 -21.28
N PHE A 149 -17.47 0.84 -22.33
CA PHE A 149 -16.68 0.26 -23.41
C PHE A 149 -15.28 -0.22 -22.95
N MET A 150 -14.73 0.36 -21.88
CA MET A 150 -13.49 -0.10 -21.25
C MET A 150 -13.73 -1.17 -20.15
N GLY A 151 -14.95 -1.66 -19.99
CA GLY A 151 -15.24 -2.74 -19.05
C GLY A 151 -14.49 -4.02 -19.42
N MET A 152 -13.88 -4.66 -18.42
CA MET A 152 -13.06 -5.87 -18.57
C MET A 152 -13.62 -7.00 -17.70
N ASP A 153 -13.59 -8.22 -18.23
CA ASP A 153 -13.82 -9.42 -17.44
C ASP A 153 -12.56 -9.74 -16.63
N LEU A 154 -12.70 -9.75 -15.30
CA LEU A 154 -11.62 -9.94 -14.34
C LEU A 154 -11.61 -11.35 -13.73
N GLY A 155 -12.29 -12.31 -14.36
CA GLY A 155 -12.26 -13.73 -14.00
C GLY A 155 -13.60 -14.32 -13.57
N ASP A 156 -14.66 -13.51 -13.44
CA ASP A 156 -16.02 -13.95 -13.08
C ASP A 156 -16.99 -14.02 -14.27
N GLY A 157 -16.55 -13.73 -15.48
CA GLY A 157 -17.44 -13.71 -16.66
C GLY A 157 -18.23 -12.41 -16.81
N ILE A 158 -18.05 -11.44 -15.91
CA ILE A 158 -18.80 -10.18 -15.86
C ILE A 158 -17.88 -9.02 -16.21
N LYS A 159 -18.34 -8.10 -17.06
CA LYS A 159 -17.61 -6.87 -17.35
C LYS A 159 -17.64 -5.93 -16.16
N ARG A 160 -16.46 -5.58 -15.65
CA ARG A 160 -16.28 -4.67 -14.51
C ARG A 160 -15.39 -3.50 -14.91
N HIS A 161 -15.51 -2.40 -14.16
CA HIS A 161 -14.55 -1.30 -14.29
C HIS A 161 -13.15 -1.80 -13.87
N PRO A 162 -12.11 -1.73 -14.73
CA PRO A 162 -10.73 -2.06 -14.32
C PRO A 162 -10.13 -0.93 -13.46
N VAL A 163 -10.61 -0.78 -12.23
CA VAL A 163 -10.25 0.32 -11.30
C VAL A 163 -8.74 0.41 -11.09
N ALA A 164 -8.03 -0.72 -10.98
CA ALA A 164 -6.58 -0.73 -10.85
C ALA A 164 -5.86 -0.05 -12.04
N LEU A 165 -6.39 -0.17 -13.27
CA LEU A 165 -5.85 0.56 -14.43
C LEU A 165 -6.12 2.06 -14.33
N TYR A 166 -7.31 2.46 -13.88
CA TYR A 166 -7.65 3.87 -13.68
C TYR A 166 -6.74 4.52 -12.64
N GLU A 167 -6.48 3.81 -11.54
CA GLU A 167 -5.54 4.27 -10.51
C GLU A 167 -4.12 4.37 -11.04
N MET A 168 -3.65 3.42 -11.84
CA MET A 168 -2.32 3.51 -12.48
C MET A 168 -2.22 4.72 -13.41
N ILE A 169 -3.25 5.00 -14.21
CA ILE A 169 -3.30 6.20 -15.06
C ILE A 169 -3.25 7.46 -14.19
N TYR A 170 -4.04 7.51 -13.12
CA TYR A 170 -4.02 8.62 -12.17
C TYR A 170 -2.63 8.83 -11.55
N LEU A 171 -1.95 7.76 -11.14
CA LEU A 171 -0.61 7.85 -10.56
C LEU A 171 0.43 8.39 -11.56
N VAL A 172 0.32 8.03 -12.84
CA VAL A 172 1.16 8.59 -13.90
C VAL A 172 0.86 10.07 -14.12
N LEU A 173 -0.42 10.45 -14.11
CA LEU A 173 -0.82 11.86 -14.23
C LEU A 173 -0.37 12.69 -13.04
N LEU A 174 -0.43 12.14 -11.82
CA LEU A 174 0.05 12.80 -10.60
C LEU A 174 1.57 13.06 -10.63
N PHE A 175 2.31 12.28 -11.42
CA PHE A 175 3.75 12.42 -11.56
C PHE A 175 4.17 13.53 -12.53
N ILE A 176 3.27 13.94 -13.44
CA ILE A 176 3.49 14.99 -14.46
C ILE A 176 3.16 16.37 -13.86
#